data_AF-A0A8T5ELC1-F1
#
_entry.id   AF-A0A8T5ELC1-F1
#
_cell.length_a   1.000
_cell.length_b   1.000
_cell.length_c   1.000
_cell.angle_alpha   90.00
_cell.angle_beta   90.00
_cell.angle_gamma   90.00
#
_symmetry.space_group_name_H-M   'P 1'
#
loop_
_entity.id
_entity.type
_entity.pdbx_description
1 polymer ?
#
loop_
_entity_poly.entity_id
_entity_poly.type
_entity_poly.pdbx_seq_one_letter_code
_entity_poly.pdbx_strand_id
1 'polypeptide(L)'
;MAQLLSIEELNDWYDTNEIELSWLRKPSRHQFRWRNFYGRWNHNKKRISKYSQLRKSFGKTPPTDLYYGTAEWLEPIGLPRLRETNKPAPILLDHLVVFDIDQTPFCRRRLEKARKITLALIDWLDENENLDLQYVCYSGSKGFHIVLRDLEREKFSIPDPREREQFVKEDRKHLLQRVLDAGFDVDKTVTADTRRIIRLPSSLHGKTGWICTIIDRDTLATPLRKWIKQIPRHQKAAEMKYWPRRTKRKKNPKTEKQPIIEEHGAWIALEASSHVPETKDRSVLLAWTPSHWGDKRKQRFYHQLNYFNLSPCHHWRAGNRDLILVPLALQKKQIMRRLKQLGLISVYSQYQRLGHAWAEVSPRKWEDGFTDDDFEYKGVINSGKKPSKEPWSNPHLELVQRLGGTVQMDDPQSQTFIGPNVCSTRISKFK
;
A
#
# COMPACT_ATOMS: atom_id res chain seq x y z
N MET A 1 10.65 -9.55 3.18
CA MET A 1 11.14 -10.61 2.28
C MET A 1 12.58 -10.28 1.96
N ALA A 2 13.49 -11.26 2.01
CA ALA A 2 14.88 -11.04 1.65
C ALA A 2 14.99 -10.61 0.17
N GLN A 3 15.83 -9.63 -0.12
CA GLN A 3 16.16 -9.26 -1.50
C GLN A 3 17.00 -10.38 -2.13
N LEU A 4 16.77 -10.64 -3.42
CA LEU A 4 17.46 -11.72 -4.13
C LEU A 4 18.96 -11.42 -4.35
N LEU A 5 19.26 -10.15 -4.62
CA LEU A 5 20.59 -9.63 -4.93
C LEU A 5 21.02 -8.61 -3.88
N SER A 6 22.33 -8.50 -3.62
CA SER A 6 22.90 -7.46 -2.77
C SER A 6 22.88 -6.08 -3.44
N ILE A 7 23.26 -5.04 -2.70
CA ILE A 7 23.40 -3.68 -3.26
C ILE A 7 24.52 -3.65 -4.31
N GLU A 8 25.64 -4.30 -4.03
CA GLU A 8 26.79 -4.40 -4.94
C GLU A 8 26.40 -5.08 -6.25
N GLU A 9 25.72 -6.23 -6.16
CA GLU A 9 25.26 -6.99 -7.34
C GLU A 9 24.26 -6.20 -8.20
N LEU A 10 23.35 -5.45 -7.56
CA LEU A 10 22.43 -4.59 -8.31
C LEU A 10 23.17 -3.43 -8.98
N ASN A 11 24.10 -2.77 -8.28
CA ASN A 11 24.88 -1.69 -8.89
C ASN A 11 25.67 -2.19 -10.09
N ASP A 12 26.39 -3.30 -9.93
CA ASP A 12 27.18 -3.95 -10.98
C ASP A 12 26.31 -4.33 -12.20
N TRP A 13 25.13 -4.89 -11.94
CA TRP A 13 24.17 -5.21 -13.01
C TRP A 13 23.76 -3.94 -13.79
N TYR A 14 23.37 -2.85 -13.12
CA TYR A 14 22.95 -1.62 -13.80
C TYR A 14 24.14 -0.83 -14.38
N ASP A 15 25.38 -1.09 -13.94
CA ASP A 15 26.60 -0.52 -14.56
C ASP A 15 26.99 -1.24 -15.84
N THR A 16 26.86 -2.57 -15.85
CA THR A 16 27.28 -3.41 -16.98
C THR A 16 26.20 -3.57 -18.05
N ASN A 17 24.92 -3.46 -17.67
CA ASN A 17 23.79 -3.65 -18.58
C ASN A 17 23.13 -2.31 -18.87
N GLU A 18 23.41 -1.76 -20.06
CA GLU A 18 22.71 -0.57 -20.54
C GLU A 18 21.25 -0.91 -20.88
N ILE A 19 20.32 -0.06 -20.43
CA ILE A 19 18.91 -0.20 -20.77
C ILE A 19 18.58 0.67 -21.97
N GLU A 20 18.13 0.02 -23.04
CA GLU A 20 17.68 0.69 -24.23
C GLU A 20 16.38 1.49 -23.98
N LEU A 21 16.38 2.76 -24.40
CA LEU A 21 15.23 3.67 -24.30
C LEU A 21 14.73 4.13 -25.69
N SER A 22 15.32 3.64 -26.77
CA SER A 22 15.04 4.07 -28.16
C SER A 22 13.58 3.84 -28.59
N TRP A 23 12.95 2.78 -28.05
CA TRP A 23 11.55 2.44 -28.28
C TRP A 23 10.58 3.48 -27.70
N LEU A 24 11.02 4.32 -26.75
CA LEU A 24 10.29 5.53 -26.37
C LEU A 24 10.61 6.65 -27.34
N ARG A 25 9.59 7.20 -28.00
CA ARG A 25 9.75 8.34 -28.93
C ARG A 25 10.50 9.51 -28.28
N LYS A 26 10.13 9.86 -27.04
CA LYS A 26 10.77 10.92 -26.25
C LYS A 26 10.86 10.49 -24.77
N PRO A 27 11.93 9.79 -24.37
CA PRO A 27 12.10 9.34 -22.98
C PRO A 27 11.98 10.50 -21.97
N SER A 28 12.39 11.71 -22.38
CA SER A 28 12.36 12.92 -21.55
C SER A 28 10.98 13.44 -21.18
N ARG A 29 9.91 12.88 -21.76
CA ARG A 29 8.51 13.17 -21.46
C ARG A 29 7.86 12.14 -20.53
N HIS A 30 8.57 11.08 -20.17
CA HIS A 30 8.07 10.07 -19.25
C HIS A 30 8.63 10.25 -17.84
N GLN A 31 7.84 9.84 -16.86
CA GLN A 31 8.31 9.69 -15.48
C GLN A 31 8.99 8.34 -15.33
N PHE A 32 10.15 8.29 -14.69
CA PHE A 32 10.84 7.06 -14.31
C PHE A 32 10.74 6.88 -12.80
N ARG A 33 10.33 5.69 -12.36
CA ARG A 33 10.15 5.36 -10.94
C ARG A 33 10.80 4.03 -10.63
N TRP A 34 11.31 3.90 -9.42
CA TRP A 34 11.88 2.62 -8.98
C TRP A 34 11.65 2.37 -7.51
N ARG A 35 11.66 1.09 -7.14
CA ARG A 35 11.86 0.67 -5.76
C ARG A 35 13.34 0.49 -5.54
N ASN A 36 13.89 1.10 -4.50
CA ASN A 36 15.28 0.86 -4.13
C ASN A 36 15.42 -0.43 -3.31
N PHE A 37 16.67 -0.82 -3.04
CA PHE A 37 17.01 -1.99 -2.21
C PHE A 37 16.20 -2.10 -0.90
N TYR A 38 15.97 -0.97 -0.21
CA TYR A 38 15.21 -0.91 1.05
C TYR A 38 13.68 -0.92 0.87
N GLY A 39 13.18 -1.10 -0.36
CA GLY A 39 11.76 -1.12 -0.70
C GLY A 39 11.09 0.25 -0.74
N ARG A 40 11.86 1.36 -0.72
CA ARG A 40 11.32 2.71 -0.83
C ARG A 40 11.13 3.10 -2.30
N TRP A 41 10.02 3.76 -2.60
CA TRP A 41 9.78 4.35 -3.91
C TRP A 41 10.61 5.61 -4.13
N ASN A 42 11.25 5.68 -5.28
CA ASN A 42 11.99 6.82 -5.78
C ASN A 42 11.47 7.18 -7.18
N HIS A 43 11.82 8.38 -7.63
CA HIS A 43 11.49 8.90 -8.95
C HIS A 43 12.62 9.79 -9.46
N ASN A 44 12.68 9.97 -10.77
CA ASN A 44 13.65 10.86 -11.39
C ASN A 44 13.37 12.32 -11.03
N LYS A 45 14.44 13.05 -10.67
CA LYS A 45 14.36 14.50 -10.33
C LYS A 45 14.63 15.42 -11.52
N LYS A 46 15.07 14.85 -12.63
CA LYS A 46 15.39 15.54 -13.89
C LYS A 46 14.81 14.74 -15.04
N ARG A 47 14.54 15.39 -16.17
CA ARG A 47 14.14 14.71 -17.40
C ARG A 47 15.26 13.77 -17.86
N ILE A 48 14.88 12.59 -18.33
CA ILE A 48 15.81 11.53 -18.72
C ILE A 48 15.64 11.28 -20.20
N SER A 49 16.70 11.48 -20.97
CA SER A 49 16.74 11.23 -22.41
C SER A 49 17.58 10.00 -22.78
N LYS A 50 18.52 9.62 -21.92
CA LYS A 50 19.46 8.51 -22.12
C LYS A 50 19.63 7.72 -20.84
N TYR A 51 20.01 6.45 -20.97
CA TYR A 51 20.19 5.55 -19.83
C TYR A 51 21.22 6.07 -18.81
N SER A 52 22.34 6.63 -19.26
CA SER A 52 23.37 7.19 -18.38
C SER A 52 22.83 8.25 -17.39
N GLN A 53 21.80 9.02 -17.77
CA GLN A 53 21.12 9.98 -16.89
C GLN A 53 20.24 9.28 -15.84
N LEU A 54 19.54 8.22 -16.25
CA LEU A 54 18.76 7.37 -15.35
C LEU A 54 19.66 6.65 -14.36
N ARG A 55 20.76 6.04 -14.83
CA ARG A 55 21.74 5.35 -14.00
C ARG A 55 22.36 6.24 -12.92
N LYS A 56 22.71 7.49 -13.28
CA LYS A 56 23.18 8.50 -12.31
C LYS A 56 22.12 8.84 -11.25
N SER A 57 20.84 8.75 -11.58
CA SER A 57 19.74 9.07 -10.67
C SER A 57 19.54 8.05 -9.56
N PHE A 58 20.06 6.82 -9.70
CA PHE A 58 19.95 5.78 -8.67
C PHE A 58 20.80 6.06 -7.43
N GLY A 59 21.90 6.81 -7.58
CA GLY A 59 22.85 7.10 -6.51
C GLY A 59 23.42 5.83 -5.89
N LYS A 60 23.53 5.79 -4.56
CA LYS A 60 24.04 4.62 -3.80
C LYS A 60 22.98 3.53 -3.54
N THR A 61 21.73 3.75 -3.91
CA THR A 61 20.63 2.82 -3.64
C THR A 61 20.03 2.32 -4.95
N PRO A 62 20.57 1.25 -5.53
CA PRO A 62 20.15 0.79 -6.84
C PRO A 62 18.69 0.31 -6.83
N PRO A 63 18.05 0.32 -8.02
CA PRO A 63 16.69 -0.15 -8.16
C PRO A 63 16.61 -1.68 -8.08
N THR A 64 15.68 -2.20 -7.29
CA THR A 64 15.28 -3.62 -7.34
C THR A 64 14.23 -3.85 -8.41
N ASP A 65 13.42 -2.83 -8.67
CA ASP A 65 12.38 -2.83 -9.69
C ASP A 65 12.32 -1.43 -10.30
N LEU A 66 12.42 -1.36 -11.64
CA LEU A 66 12.47 -0.13 -12.40
C LEU A 66 11.26 -0.02 -13.34
N TYR A 67 10.69 1.17 -13.42
CA TYR A 67 9.42 1.44 -14.10
C TYR A 67 9.49 2.77 -14.85
N TYR A 68 8.62 2.91 -15.84
CA TYR A 68 8.33 4.17 -16.52
C TYR A 68 6.81 4.42 -16.57
N GLY A 69 6.42 5.68 -16.71
CA GLY A 69 5.02 6.10 -16.84
C GLY A 69 4.51 5.93 -18.27
N THR A 70 3.28 5.44 -18.42
CA THR A 70 2.65 5.19 -19.73
C THR A 70 2.25 6.48 -20.46
N ALA A 71 2.05 7.58 -19.72
CA ALA A 71 1.79 8.90 -20.27
C ALA A 71 3.07 9.69 -20.63
N GLU A 72 2.98 10.44 -21.73
CA GLU A 72 3.89 11.54 -22.06
C GLU A 72 3.34 12.85 -21.50
N TRP A 73 4.16 13.54 -20.70
CA TRP A 73 3.82 14.84 -20.12
C TRP A 73 4.73 15.92 -20.69
N LEU A 74 4.20 17.16 -20.81
CA LEU A 74 5.03 18.31 -21.12
C LEU A 74 6.10 18.55 -20.04
N GLU A 75 5.71 18.37 -18.77
CA GLU A 75 6.61 18.34 -17.61
C GLU A 75 6.34 17.05 -16.79
N PRO A 76 7.15 15.99 -16.95
CA PRO A 76 6.95 14.73 -16.24
C PRO A 76 7.47 14.73 -14.80
N ILE A 77 8.20 15.77 -14.38
CA ILE A 77 8.77 15.87 -13.04
C ILE A 77 7.79 16.58 -12.11
N GLY A 78 7.59 16.03 -10.91
CA GLY A 78 6.80 16.69 -9.87
C GLY A 78 5.30 16.81 -10.17
N LEU A 79 4.75 15.89 -10.98
CA LEU A 79 3.32 15.86 -11.31
C LEU A 79 2.45 15.98 -10.05
N PRO A 80 1.43 16.87 -10.06
CA PRO A 80 0.52 17.01 -8.94
C PRO A 80 -0.28 15.71 -8.74
N ARG A 81 -0.73 15.48 -7.51
CA ARG A 81 -1.67 14.38 -7.25
C ARG A 81 -3.03 14.73 -7.85
N LEU A 82 -3.81 13.72 -8.22
CA LEU A 82 -5.20 13.90 -8.73
C LEU A 82 -6.08 14.80 -7.83
N ARG A 83 -5.86 14.77 -6.51
CA ARG A 83 -6.64 15.55 -5.53
C ARG A 83 -6.13 16.98 -5.34
N GLU A 84 -4.95 17.32 -5.85
CA GLU A 84 -4.32 18.63 -5.71
C GLU A 84 -4.82 19.57 -6.81
N THR A 85 -6.07 20.00 -6.70
CA THR A 85 -6.74 20.88 -7.68
C THR A 85 -6.23 22.31 -7.66
N ASN A 86 -5.58 22.72 -6.56
CA ASN A 86 -4.97 24.04 -6.40
C ASN A 86 -3.68 24.24 -7.20
N LYS A 87 -3.09 23.17 -7.75
CA LYS A 87 -1.92 23.25 -8.61
C LYS A 87 -2.32 23.31 -10.08
N PRO A 88 -1.49 23.92 -10.95
CA PRO A 88 -1.67 23.84 -12.40
C PRO A 88 -1.80 22.39 -12.86
N ALA A 89 -2.77 22.13 -13.74
CA ALA A 89 -2.98 20.80 -14.30
C ALA A 89 -1.81 20.42 -15.22
N PRO A 90 -1.29 19.18 -15.13
CA PRO A 90 -0.21 18.75 -16.00
C PRO A 90 -0.72 18.58 -17.43
N ILE A 91 0.08 18.97 -18.41
CA ILE A 91 -0.28 18.88 -19.82
C ILE A 91 0.07 17.49 -20.35
N LEU A 92 -0.96 16.66 -20.54
CA LEU A 92 -0.87 15.35 -21.17
C LEU A 92 -0.64 15.53 -22.68
N LEU A 93 0.44 14.96 -23.21
CA LEU A 93 0.83 15.02 -24.63
C LEU A 93 0.49 13.73 -25.37
N ASP A 94 0.58 12.60 -24.69
CA ASP A 94 0.30 11.28 -25.23
C ASP A 94 0.02 10.28 -24.11
N HIS A 95 -0.60 9.14 -24.43
CA HIS A 95 -0.83 8.06 -23.49
C HIS A 95 -0.77 6.70 -24.19
N LEU A 96 0.29 5.94 -23.91
CA LEU A 96 0.44 4.55 -24.36
C LEU A 96 -0.72 3.71 -23.83
N VAL A 97 -1.34 2.93 -24.72
CA VAL A 97 -2.35 1.95 -24.34
C VAL A 97 -1.63 0.71 -23.84
N VAL A 98 -1.93 0.29 -22.61
CA VAL A 98 -1.28 -0.87 -22.01
C VAL A 98 -2.28 -1.87 -21.50
N PHE A 99 -2.04 -3.14 -21.82
CA PHE A 99 -2.72 -4.30 -21.24
C PHE A 99 -1.71 -5.14 -20.47
N ASP A 100 -2.02 -5.45 -19.21
CA ASP A 100 -1.21 -6.33 -18.36
C ASP A 100 -1.93 -7.67 -18.21
N ILE A 101 -1.27 -8.74 -18.65
CA ILE A 101 -1.81 -10.10 -18.69
C ILE A 101 -0.99 -10.98 -17.76
N ASP A 102 -1.52 -11.20 -16.56
CA ASP A 102 -0.78 -11.84 -15.47
C ASP A 102 -1.46 -13.16 -15.06
N GLN A 103 -0.72 -14.27 -15.06
CA GLN A 103 -1.25 -15.56 -14.65
C GLN A 103 -0.46 -16.11 -13.46
N THR A 104 -1.15 -16.28 -12.32
CA THR A 104 -0.50 -16.66 -11.06
C THR A 104 -0.58 -18.17 -10.78
N PRO A 105 0.40 -18.77 -10.07
CA PRO A 105 1.67 -18.18 -9.61
C PRO A 105 2.76 -18.21 -10.71
N PHE A 106 3.96 -17.72 -10.36
CA PHE A 106 5.17 -17.80 -11.19
C PHE A 106 5.53 -19.27 -11.53
N CYS A 107 5.13 -19.75 -12.71
CA CYS A 107 5.51 -21.05 -13.28
C CYS A 107 5.25 -21.10 -14.80
N ARG A 108 5.93 -22.02 -15.50
CA ARG A 108 5.86 -22.09 -16.98
C ARG A 108 4.44 -22.35 -17.48
N ARG A 109 3.67 -23.21 -16.80
CA ARG A 109 2.29 -23.51 -17.21
C ARG A 109 1.38 -22.27 -17.19
N ARG A 110 1.58 -21.38 -16.20
CA ARG A 110 0.80 -20.15 -16.09
C ARG A 110 1.28 -19.10 -17.10
N LEU A 111 2.59 -18.97 -17.26
CA LEU A 111 3.15 -18.06 -18.25
C LEU A 111 2.79 -18.46 -19.69
N GLU A 112 2.72 -19.77 -20.01
CA GLU A 112 2.22 -20.24 -21.31
C GLU A 112 0.73 -19.90 -21.52
N LYS A 113 -0.08 -19.94 -20.47
CA LYS A 113 -1.48 -19.46 -20.55
C LYS A 113 -1.52 -17.95 -20.81
N ALA A 114 -0.70 -17.17 -20.11
CA ALA A 114 -0.59 -15.73 -20.33
C ALA A 114 -0.17 -15.44 -21.78
N ARG A 115 0.84 -16.15 -22.30
CA ARG A 115 1.32 -16.02 -23.70
C ARG A 115 0.18 -16.20 -24.71
N LYS A 116 -0.64 -17.24 -24.54
CA LYS A 116 -1.78 -17.51 -25.43
C LYS A 116 -2.83 -16.40 -25.40
N ILE A 117 -3.16 -15.90 -24.20
CA ILE A 117 -4.07 -14.76 -24.03
C ILE A 117 -3.49 -13.51 -24.71
N THR A 118 -2.20 -13.24 -24.49
CA THR A 118 -1.49 -12.11 -25.09
C THR A 118 -1.50 -12.17 -26.61
N LEU A 119 -1.20 -13.33 -27.22
CA LEU A 119 -1.23 -13.49 -28.67
C LEU A 119 -2.64 -13.26 -29.23
N ALA A 120 -3.65 -13.93 -28.66
CA ALA A 120 -5.04 -13.78 -29.11
C ALA A 120 -5.57 -12.35 -28.94
N LEU A 121 -5.13 -11.64 -27.89
CA LEU A 121 -5.50 -10.24 -27.69
C LEU A 121 -4.84 -9.34 -28.73
N ILE A 122 -3.59 -9.59 -29.13
CA ILE A 122 -2.95 -8.82 -30.22
C ILE A 122 -3.71 -9.03 -31.52
N ASP A 123 -4.03 -10.28 -31.88
CA ASP A 123 -4.78 -10.58 -33.11
C ASP A 123 -6.14 -9.87 -33.09
N TRP A 124 -6.85 -9.89 -31.97
CA TRP A 124 -8.12 -9.17 -31.82
C TRP A 124 -7.95 -7.64 -31.91
N LEU A 125 -6.90 -7.07 -31.30
CA LEU A 125 -6.63 -5.63 -31.36
C LEU A 125 -6.33 -5.19 -32.80
N ASP A 126 -5.56 -5.97 -33.56
CA ASP A 126 -5.26 -5.67 -34.97
C ASP A 126 -6.52 -5.67 -35.84
N GLU A 127 -7.48 -6.54 -35.55
CA GLU A 127 -8.73 -6.67 -36.31
C GLU A 127 -9.81 -5.65 -35.92
N ASN A 128 -9.81 -5.17 -34.67
CA ASN A 128 -10.95 -4.44 -34.10
C ASN A 128 -10.63 -3.01 -33.67
N GLU A 129 -9.35 -2.64 -33.51
CA GLU A 129 -8.95 -1.36 -32.93
C GLU A 129 -7.87 -0.68 -33.78
N ASN A 130 -7.94 0.65 -33.89
CA ASN A 130 -6.97 1.44 -34.65
C ASN A 130 -5.74 1.80 -33.79
N LEU A 131 -4.98 0.79 -33.36
CA LEU A 131 -3.83 0.93 -32.48
C LEU A 131 -2.56 0.37 -33.11
N ASP A 132 -1.43 1.04 -32.91
CA ASP A 132 -0.14 0.60 -33.42
C ASP A 132 0.67 -0.11 -32.32
N LEU A 133 0.91 -1.42 -32.50
CA LEU A 133 1.67 -2.22 -31.54
C LEU A 133 3.12 -1.73 -31.45
N GLN A 134 3.50 -1.12 -30.31
CA GLN A 134 4.87 -0.67 -30.09
C GLN A 134 5.77 -1.84 -29.71
N TYR A 135 5.34 -2.64 -28.73
CA TYR A 135 6.05 -3.84 -28.33
C TYR A 135 5.20 -4.72 -27.39
N VAL A 136 5.60 -5.99 -27.29
CA VAL A 136 5.14 -6.91 -26.26
C VAL A 136 6.33 -7.24 -25.37
N CYS A 137 6.15 -7.23 -24.05
CA CYS A 137 7.24 -7.62 -23.14
C CYS A 137 6.81 -8.65 -22.11
N TYR A 138 7.66 -9.65 -21.88
CA TYR A 138 7.60 -10.47 -20.67
C TYR A 138 7.92 -9.59 -19.45
N SER A 139 7.04 -9.57 -18.45
CA SER A 139 7.12 -8.65 -17.30
C SER A 139 8.24 -8.98 -16.30
N GLY A 140 9.03 -10.04 -16.54
CA GLY A 140 10.03 -10.56 -15.61
C GLY A 140 9.44 -11.49 -14.54
N SER A 141 8.12 -11.73 -14.53
CA SER A 141 7.51 -12.69 -13.60
C SER A 141 6.37 -13.50 -14.20
N LYS A 142 5.13 -13.02 -14.13
CA LYS A 142 3.95 -13.90 -14.26
C LYS A 142 3.18 -13.71 -15.57
N GLY A 143 3.64 -12.81 -16.42
CA GLY A 143 2.80 -12.28 -17.46
C GLY A 143 3.54 -11.46 -18.49
N PHE A 144 2.74 -10.79 -19.31
CA PHE A 144 3.18 -9.96 -20.41
C PHE A 144 2.49 -8.60 -20.34
N HIS A 145 3.18 -7.57 -20.81
CA HIS A 145 2.54 -6.31 -21.15
C HIS A 145 2.46 -6.18 -22.67
N ILE A 146 1.31 -5.79 -23.18
CA ILE A 146 1.14 -5.30 -24.55
C ILE A 146 1.14 -3.78 -24.45
N VAL A 147 2.00 -3.13 -25.22
CA VAL A 147 2.11 -1.67 -25.25
C VAL A 147 1.85 -1.21 -26.67
N LEU A 148 0.80 -0.40 -26.84
CA LEU A 148 0.37 0.13 -28.12
C LEU A 148 0.36 1.66 -28.09
N ARG A 149 0.49 2.25 -29.28
CA ARG A 149 0.30 3.67 -29.50
C ARG A 149 -1.09 3.90 -30.07
N ASP A 150 -1.71 4.95 -29.56
CA ASP A 150 -2.96 5.43 -30.08
C ASP A 150 -2.73 6.33 -31.30
N LEU A 151 -3.34 5.95 -32.42
CA LEU A 151 -3.25 6.67 -33.68
C LEU A 151 -4.22 7.85 -33.74
N GLU A 152 -5.29 7.84 -32.93
CA GLU A 152 -6.25 8.94 -32.83
C GLU A 152 -5.66 10.08 -32.00
N ARG A 153 -5.46 11.23 -32.64
CA ARG A 153 -4.73 12.36 -32.02
C ARG A 153 -5.64 13.48 -31.54
N GLU A 154 -6.89 13.49 -31.97
CA GLU A 154 -7.89 14.53 -31.73
C GLU A 154 -8.08 14.78 -30.23
N LYS A 155 -8.15 13.72 -29.44
CA LYS A 155 -8.30 13.79 -27.98
C LYS A 155 -7.15 14.50 -27.27
N PHE A 156 -5.95 14.54 -27.86
CA PHE A 156 -4.82 15.29 -27.28
C PHE A 156 -4.83 16.78 -27.66
N SER A 157 -5.73 17.21 -28.54
CA SER A 157 -5.92 18.61 -28.94
C SER A 157 -6.87 19.38 -28.03
N ILE A 158 -7.58 18.70 -27.10
CA ILE A 158 -8.49 19.34 -26.13
C ILE A 158 -7.74 20.43 -25.35
N PRO A 159 -8.13 21.71 -25.40
CA PRO A 159 -7.34 22.81 -24.83
C PRO A 159 -7.17 22.73 -23.31
N ASP A 160 -8.23 22.43 -22.56
CA ASP A 160 -8.15 22.31 -21.10
C ASP A 160 -7.42 21.01 -20.69
N PRO A 161 -6.32 21.07 -19.92
CA PRO A 161 -5.55 19.86 -19.59
C PRO A 161 -6.30 18.86 -18.71
N ARG A 162 -7.25 19.30 -17.87
CA ARG A 162 -8.01 18.40 -16.99
C ARG A 162 -9.08 17.68 -17.78
N GLU A 163 -9.80 18.41 -18.62
CA GLU A 163 -10.76 17.85 -19.57
C GLU A 163 -10.07 16.85 -20.50
N ARG A 164 -8.90 17.20 -21.05
CA ARG A 164 -8.09 16.31 -21.88
C ARG A 164 -7.76 15.01 -21.18
N GLU A 165 -7.18 15.09 -19.98
CA GLU A 165 -6.80 13.89 -19.22
C GLU A 165 -8.03 13.03 -18.89
N GLN A 166 -9.15 13.66 -18.54
CA GLN A 166 -10.39 12.98 -18.21
C GLN A 166 -11.01 12.31 -19.44
N PHE A 167 -11.01 12.97 -20.60
CA PHE A 167 -11.48 12.39 -21.86
C PHE A 167 -10.64 11.16 -22.24
N VAL A 168 -9.31 11.28 -22.23
CA VAL A 168 -8.42 10.14 -22.50
C VAL A 168 -8.72 9.00 -21.54
N LYS A 169 -8.92 9.27 -20.25
CA LYS A 169 -9.26 8.25 -19.27
C LYS A 169 -10.57 7.53 -19.59
N GLU A 170 -11.64 8.23 -19.94
CA GLU A 170 -12.92 7.60 -20.30
C GLU A 170 -12.81 6.80 -21.60
N ASP A 171 -12.14 7.34 -22.62
CA ASP A 171 -11.85 6.62 -23.87
C ASP A 171 -11.15 5.28 -23.61
N ARG A 172 -10.13 5.27 -22.74
CA ARG A 172 -9.45 4.04 -22.31
C ARG A 172 -10.35 3.07 -21.56
N LYS A 173 -11.33 3.55 -20.79
CA LYS A 173 -12.31 2.67 -20.14
C LYS A 173 -13.22 2.01 -21.16
N HIS A 174 -13.66 2.74 -22.18
CA HIS A 174 -14.46 2.17 -23.26
C HIS A 174 -13.69 1.09 -24.03
N LEU A 175 -12.43 1.36 -24.38
CA LEU A 175 -11.55 0.36 -24.98
C LEU A 175 -11.38 -0.88 -24.08
N LEU A 176 -11.08 -0.67 -22.79
CA LEU A 176 -10.95 -1.77 -21.84
C LEU A 176 -12.24 -2.59 -21.75
N GLN A 177 -13.41 -1.95 -21.78
CA GLN A 177 -14.69 -2.64 -21.73
C GLN A 177 -14.88 -3.53 -22.96
N ARG A 178 -14.59 -3.05 -24.17
CA ARG A 178 -14.64 -3.88 -25.39
C ARG A 178 -13.72 -5.10 -25.32
N VAL A 179 -12.50 -4.92 -24.80
CA VAL A 179 -11.55 -6.02 -24.58
C VAL A 179 -12.08 -7.05 -23.57
N LEU A 180 -12.71 -6.59 -22.48
CA LEU A 180 -13.32 -7.48 -21.49
C LEU A 180 -14.54 -8.22 -22.05
N ASP A 181 -15.38 -7.54 -22.84
CA ASP A 181 -16.58 -8.10 -23.48
C ASP A 181 -16.20 -9.15 -24.53
N ALA A 182 -15.06 -8.97 -25.21
CA ALA A 182 -14.46 -9.98 -26.08
C ALA A 182 -13.86 -11.18 -25.33
N GLY A 183 -13.88 -11.18 -23.99
CA GLY A 183 -13.50 -12.32 -23.15
C GLY A 183 -12.03 -12.36 -22.73
N PHE A 184 -11.26 -11.28 -22.92
CA PHE A 184 -9.86 -11.23 -22.53
C PHE A 184 -9.67 -10.88 -21.05
N ASP A 185 -8.97 -11.75 -20.31
CA ASP A 185 -8.64 -11.57 -18.89
C ASP A 185 -7.38 -10.69 -18.73
N VAL A 186 -7.59 -9.38 -18.58
CA VAL A 186 -6.56 -8.34 -18.40
C VAL A 186 -6.72 -7.58 -17.07
N ASP A 187 -5.64 -6.99 -16.53
CA ASP A 187 -5.73 -6.15 -15.32
C ASP A 187 -6.52 -4.85 -15.60
N LYS A 188 -7.73 -4.78 -15.05
CA LYS A 188 -8.66 -3.65 -15.20
C LYS A 188 -8.13 -2.32 -14.65
N THR A 189 -7.09 -2.35 -13.81
CA THR A 189 -6.52 -1.15 -13.18
C THR A 189 -5.43 -0.48 -13.99
N VAL A 190 -5.01 -1.08 -15.12
CA VAL A 190 -3.86 -0.62 -15.91
C VAL A 190 -4.31 0.34 -17.01
N THR A 191 -5.20 -0.12 -17.90
CA THR A 191 -5.45 0.52 -19.20
C THR A 191 -5.99 1.95 -19.09
N ALA A 192 -6.90 2.19 -18.14
CA ALA A 192 -7.53 3.49 -17.95
C ALA A 192 -6.75 4.44 -17.01
N ASP A 193 -5.68 3.98 -16.37
CA ASP A 193 -4.91 4.82 -15.46
C ASP A 193 -3.87 5.65 -16.24
N THR A 194 -4.20 6.91 -16.51
CA THR A 194 -3.34 7.89 -17.20
C THR A 194 -2.00 8.14 -16.51
N ARG A 195 -1.87 7.77 -15.22
CA ARG A 195 -0.63 7.90 -14.44
C ARG A 195 -0.03 6.55 -14.08
N ARG A 196 -0.43 5.47 -14.76
CA ARG A 196 0.10 4.13 -14.54
C ARG A 196 1.60 4.10 -14.81
N ILE A 197 2.31 3.32 -14.01
CA ILE A 197 3.69 2.94 -14.27
C ILE A 197 3.76 1.44 -14.58
N ILE A 198 4.55 1.08 -15.57
CA ILE A 198 4.82 -0.31 -15.93
C ILE A 198 6.32 -0.59 -15.95
N ARG A 199 6.68 -1.86 -15.83
CA ARG A 199 8.09 -2.25 -15.70
C ARG A 199 8.85 -1.85 -16.96
N LEU A 200 10.01 -1.23 -16.76
CA LEU A 200 10.86 -0.80 -17.87
C LEU A 200 11.43 -2.04 -18.58
N PRO A 201 11.28 -2.17 -19.90
CA PRO A 201 12.01 -3.16 -20.69
C PRO A 201 13.50 -3.17 -20.38
N SER A 202 14.11 -4.35 -20.51
CA SER A 202 15.48 -4.67 -20.17
C SER A 202 15.85 -4.53 -18.69
N SER A 203 14.96 -4.07 -17.80
CA SER A 203 15.23 -3.98 -16.36
C SER A 203 15.06 -5.31 -15.62
N LEU A 204 15.76 -5.45 -14.49
CA LEU A 204 15.67 -6.62 -13.63
C LEU A 204 14.37 -6.65 -12.80
N HIS A 205 13.77 -7.82 -12.64
CA HIS A 205 12.67 -8.05 -11.69
C HIS A 205 13.21 -8.52 -10.33
N GLY A 206 13.23 -7.66 -9.31
CA GLY A 206 13.94 -7.89 -8.05
C GLY A 206 13.56 -9.14 -7.25
N LYS A 207 12.34 -9.67 -7.42
CA LYS A 207 11.93 -10.92 -6.74
C LYS A 207 12.32 -12.21 -7.46
N THR A 208 12.42 -12.17 -8.78
CA THR A 208 12.62 -13.37 -9.61
C THR A 208 14.02 -13.38 -10.22
N GLY A 209 14.68 -12.23 -10.37
CA GLY A 209 15.96 -12.11 -11.07
C GLY A 209 15.84 -12.29 -12.58
N TRP A 210 14.63 -12.40 -13.14
CA TRP A 210 14.44 -12.42 -14.58
C TRP A 210 14.38 -11.00 -15.11
N ILE A 211 14.81 -10.81 -16.35
CA ILE A 211 14.80 -9.51 -17.01
C ILE A 211 13.45 -9.32 -17.70
N CYS A 212 12.95 -8.08 -17.68
CA CYS A 212 11.80 -7.65 -18.46
C CYS A 212 12.22 -7.63 -19.93
N THR A 213 11.70 -8.51 -20.78
CA THR A 213 12.27 -8.73 -22.12
C THR A 213 11.21 -8.47 -23.18
N ILE A 214 11.52 -7.63 -24.16
CA ILE A 214 10.68 -7.46 -25.35
C ILE A 214 10.73 -8.75 -26.17
N ILE A 215 9.55 -9.22 -26.59
CA ILE A 215 9.38 -10.44 -27.36
C ILE A 215 8.69 -10.04 -28.67
N ASP A 216 9.28 -10.41 -29.80
CA ASP A 216 8.68 -10.22 -31.11
C ASP A 216 7.47 -11.15 -31.31
N ARG A 217 6.62 -10.82 -32.28
CA ARG A 217 5.36 -11.54 -32.51
C ARG A 217 5.58 -12.99 -32.92
N ASP A 218 6.62 -13.29 -33.71
CA ASP A 218 6.91 -14.65 -34.17
C ASP A 218 7.34 -15.53 -33.00
N THR A 219 8.25 -15.03 -32.16
CA THR A 219 8.64 -15.71 -30.91
C THR A 219 7.43 -15.91 -30.02
N LEU A 220 6.59 -14.88 -29.84
CA LEU A 220 5.37 -14.97 -29.03
C LEU A 220 4.39 -16.01 -29.58
N ALA A 221 4.27 -16.16 -30.90
CA ALA A 221 3.42 -17.17 -31.55
C ALA A 221 3.88 -18.60 -31.26
N THR A 222 5.19 -18.80 -31.05
CA THR A 222 5.72 -20.12 -30.70
C THR A 222 5.48 -20.50 -29.22
N PRO A 223 5.29 -21.80 -28.91
CA PRO A 223 5.12 -22.26 -27.52
C PRO A 223 6.30 -21.88 -26.61
N LEU A 224 6.02 -21.39 -25.40
CA LEU A 224 7.01 -20.88 -24.42
C LEU A 224 8.19 -21.84 -24.19
N ARG A 225 7.94 -23.16 -24.23
CA ARG A 225 8.98 -24.18 -24.03
C ARG A 225 10.16 -24.05 -25.01
N LYS A 226 9.95 -23.47 -26.19
CA LYS A 226 10.98 -23.33 -27.23
C LYS A 226 11.96 -22.19 -26.92
N TRP A 227 11.50 -21.11 -26.32
CA TRP A 227 12.29 -19.87 -26.16
C TRP A 227 12.49 -19.43 -24.71
N ILE A 228 11.82 -20.02 -23.72
CA ILE A 228 11.96 -19.64 -22.30
C ILE A 228 13.41 -19.65 -21.80
N LYS A 229 14.24 -20.55 -22.32
CA LYS A 229 15.65 -20.65 -21.93
C LYS A 229 16.45 -19.43 -22.38
N GLN A 230 16.05 -18.82 -23.49
CA GLN A 230 16.68 -17.66 -24.14
C GLN A 230 16.35 -16.35 -23.42
N ILE A 231 15.28 -16.30 -22.61
CA ILE A 231 14.95 -15.10 -21.84
C ILE A 231 16.10 -14.80 -20.86
N PRO A 232 16.70 -13.60 -20.93
CA PRO A 232 17.82 -13.22 -20.10
C PRO A 232 17.41 -13.12 -18.62
N ARG A 233 18.34 -13.48 -17.74
CA ARG A 233 18.12 -13.53 -16.29
C ARG A 233 19.45 -13.49 -15.55
N HIS A 234 19.42 -12.97 -14.32
CA HIS A 234 20.57 -12.99 -13.44
C HIS A 234 20.95 -14.43 -13.05
N GLN A 235 22.22 -14.68 -12.72
CA GLN A 235 22.69 -16.03 -12.34
C GLN A 235 21.95 -16.59 -11.11
N LYS A 236 21.62 -15.71 -10.16
CA LYS A 236 20.81 -16.01 -8.96
C LYS A 236 19.30 -16.04 -9.22
N ALA A 237 18.82 -16.00 -10.47
CA ALA A 237 17.40 -15.94 -10.76
C ALA A 237 16.63 -17.15 -10.20
N ALA A 238 15.44 -16.89 -9.69
CA ALA A 238 14.52 -17.90 -9.24
C ALA A 238 14.17 -18.87 -10.39
N GLU A 239 14.33 -20.16 -10.12
CA GLU A 239 14.00 -21.20 -11.08
C GLU A 239 12.49 -21.19 -11.41
N MET A 240 12.16 -21.05 -12.70
CA MET A 240 10.77 -21.15 -13.17
C MET A 240 10.38 -22.61 -13.39
N LYS A 241 9.76 -23.21 -12.37
CA LYS A 241 9.23 -24.58 -12.42
C LYS A 241 8.09 -24.71 -13.43
N TYR A 242 7.91 -25.91 -13.99
CA TYR A 242 6.81 -26.17 -14.93
C TYR A 242 5.45 -26.12 -14.23
N TRP A 243 5.28 -26.96 -13.21
CA TRP A 243 4.10 -26.94 -12.34
C TRP A 243 4.23 -25.84 -11.29
N PRO A 244 3.11 -25.19 -10.90
CA PRO A 244 3.11 -24.38 -9.70
C PRO A 244 3.61 -25.25 -8.55
N ARG A 245 4.53 -24.75 -7.72
CA ARG A 245 4.89 -25.47 -6.49
C ARG A 245 3.59 -25.85 -5.81
N ARG A 246 3.41 -27.13 -5.46
CA ARG A 246 2.40 -27.55 -4.49
C ARG A 246 2.73 -26.76 -3.23
N THR A 247 2.16 -25.58 -3.10
CA THR A 247 1.86 -25.09 -1.77
C THR A 247 1.06 -26.24 -1.20
N LYS A 248 1.57 -26.90 -0.15
CA LYS A 248 0.66 -27.51 0.81
C LYS A 248 -0.40 -26.44 0.95
N ARG A 249 -1.65 -26.73 0.58
CA ARG A 249 -2.74 -25.88 0.99
C ARG A 249 -2.46 -25.71 2.47
N LYS A 250 -1.95 -24.54 2.89
CA LYS A 250 -2.40 -24.02 4.16
C LYS A 250 -3.88 -24.16 3.94
N LYS A 251 -4.54 -25.05 4.69
CA LYS A 251 -5.97 -24.95 4.84
C LYS A 251 -6.15 -23.46 4.98
N ASN A 252 -6.81 -22.82 4.01
CA ASN A 252 -7.28 -21.49 4.28
C ASN A 252 -7.95 -21.71 5.64
N PRO A 253 -7.55 -21.02 6.73
CA PRO A 253 -8.50 -20.92 7.83
C PRO A 253 -9.78 -20.55 7.11
N LYS A 254 -10.84 -21.37 7.29
CA LYS A 254 -12.11 -21.18 6.58
C LYS A 254 -12.25 -19.69 6.42
N THR A 255 -12.27 -19.21 5.17
CA THR A 255 -12.62 -17.83 4.96
C THR A 255 -14.02 -17.79 5.56
N GLU A 256 -14.11 -17.41 6.84
CA GLU A 256 -15.22 -16.62 7.31
C GLU A 256 -15.33 -15.60 6.19
N LYS A 257 -16.43 -15.70 5.45
CA LYS A 257 -16.81 -14.71 4.46
C LYS A 257 -16.41 -13.40 5.11
N GLN A 258 -15.57 -12.60 4.45
CA GLN A 258 -15.44 -11.21 4.91
C GLN A 258 -16.88 -10.78 5.10
N PRO A 259 -17.28 -10.36 6.31
CA PRO A 259 -18.64 -9.90 6.50
C PRO A 259 -18.86 -8.92 5.36
N ILE A 260 -19.91 -9.18 4.59
CA ILE A 260 -20.42 -8.19 3.65
C ILE A 260 -20.42 -6.93 4.49
N ILE A 261 -19.57 -5.96 4.14
CA ILE A 261 -19.62 -4.67 4.79
C ILE A 261 -20.94 -4.13 4.28
N GLU A 262 -22.01 -4.40 5.02
CA GLU A 262 -23.27 -3.71 4.83
C GLU A 262 -22.90 -2.23 4.99
N GLU A 263 -23.06 -1.48 3.89
CA GLU A 263 -22.81 -0.04 3.91
C GLU A 263 -23.94 0.61 4.70
N HIS A 264 -23.82 0.60 6.03
CA HIS A 264 -24.79 1.15 6.99
C HIS A 264 -24.84 2.71 6.99
N GLY A 265 -24.30 3.36 5.94
CA GLY A 265 -24.29 4.81 5.79
C GLY A 265 -23.42 5.54 6.81
N ALA A 266 -23.89 6.71 7.26
CA ALA A 266 -23.20 7.55 8.23
C ALA A 266 -23.26 6.92 9.64
N TRP A 267 -22.29 7.24 10.50
CA TRP A 267 -22.29 6.76 11.88
C TRP A 267 -21.86 7.82 12.89
N ILE A 268 -22.29 7.63 14.14
CA ILE A 268 -21.92 8.45 15.30
C ILE A 268 -21.30 7.59 16.40
N ALA A 269 -20.29 8.11 17.09
CA ALA A 269 -19.68 7.46 18.26
C ALA A 269 -19.13 8.50 19.25
N LEU A 270 -19.01 8.12 20.52
CA LEU A 270 -18.33 8.91 21.53
C LEU A 270 -16.83 8.62 21.46
N GLU A 271 -16.02 9.67 21.39
CA GLU A 271 -14.56 9.59 21.52
C GLU A 271 -14.10 10.25 22.82
N ALA A 272 -13.10 9.66 23.46
CA ALA A 272 -12.38 10.24 24.58
C ALA A 272 -10.99 10.69 24.15
N SER A 273 -10.56 11.83 24.67
CA SER A 273 -9.20 12.33 24.49
C SER A 273 -8.24 11.57 25.39
N SER A 274 -7.05 11.25 24.89
CA SER A 274 -5.96 10.71 25.71
C SER A 274 -5.25 11.78 26.55
N HIS A 275 -5.56 13.05 26.36
CA HIS A 275 -4.92 14.16 27.09
C HIS A 275 -5.42 14.24 28.52
N VAL A 276 -4.53 14.51 29.47
CA VAL A 276 -4.92 14.81 30.86
C VAL A 276 -5.18 16.32 30.97
N PRO A 277 -6.43 16.79 31.15
CA PRO A 277 -6.73 18.21 31.27
C PRO A 277 -5.97 18.84 32.44
N GLU A 278 -5.77 20.17 32.37
CA GLU A 278 -5.00 20.97 33.34
C GLU A 278 -3.49 20.66 33.38
N THR A 279 -3.01 19.84 32.46
CA THR A 279 -1.57 19.60 32.26
C THR A 279 -1.12 20.17 30.92
N LYS A 280 0.14 20.61 30.83
CA LYS A 280 0.69 21.12 29.56
C LYS A 280 1.05 19.99 28.59
N ASP A 281 1.54 18.86 29.10
CA ASP A 281 2.19 17.84 28.27
C ASP A 281 1.97 16.39 28.75
N ARG A 282 0.95 16.14 29.59
CA ARG A 282 0.64 14.79 30.06
C ARG A 282 -0.49 14.17 29.25
N SER A 283 -0.39 12.86 29.03
CA SER A 283 -1.42 12.07 28.37
C SER A 283 -1.37 10.63 28.89
N VAL A 284 -2.39 9.84 28.58
CA VAL A 284 -2.44 8.41 28.87
C VAL A 284 -2.24 7.59 27.59
N LEU A 285 -1.92 6.30 27.73
CA LEU A 285 -2.04 5.37 26.61
C LEU A 285 -3.50 4.96 26.49
N LEU A 286 -4.22 5.58 25.56
CA LEU A 286 -5.58 5.22 25.16
C LEU A 286 -5.58 4.92 23.66
N ALA A 287 -5.84 3.67 23.27
CA ALA A 287 -5.70 3.24 21.89
C ALA A 287 -6.51 1.99 21.56
N TRP A 288 -6.83 1.82 20.28
CA TRP A 288 -7.32 0.55 19.75
C TRP A 288 -6.17 -0.31 19.23
N THR A 289 -6.21 -1.61 19.49
CA THR A 289 -5.36 -2.56 18.77
C THR A 289 -5.78 -2.60 17.28
N PRO A 290 -4.83 -2.65 16.34
CA PRO A 290 -5.18 -2.72 14.92
C PRO A 290 -5.98 -3.98 14.57
N SER A 291 -7.04 -3.83 13.78
CA SER A 291 -7.99 -4.91 13.42
C SER A 291 -7.35 -6.15 12.80
N HIS A 292 -6.24 -5.97 12.08
CA HIS A 292 -5.50 -7.07 11.45
C HIS A 292 -4.59 -7.84 12.44
N TRP A 293 -4.60 -7.53 13.74
CA TRP A 293 -3.82 -8.24 14.75
C TRP A 293 -4.57 -9.46 15.25
N GLY A 294 -4.11 -10.66 14.88
CA GLY A 294 -4.55 -11.90 15.53
C GLY A 294 -4.00 -12.07 16.95
N ASP A 295 -4.51 -13.05 17.68
CA ASP A 295 -4.25 -13.23 19.12
C ASP A 295 -2.76 -13.35 19.47
N LYS A 296 -1.96 -14.07 18.67
CA LYS A 296 -0.51 -14.17 18.90
C LYS A 296 0.22 -12.82 18.84
N ARG A 297 -0.28 -11.87 18.06
CA ARG A 297 0.29 -10.51 18.01
C ARG A 297 -0.20 -9.68 19.19
N LYS A 298 -1.47 -9.80 19.59
CA LYS A 298 -2.02 -9.17 20.80
C LYS A 298 -1.28 -9.63 22.06
N GLN A 299 -1.04 -10.93 22.22
CA GLN A 299 -0.25 -11.50 23.31
C GLN A 299 1.18 -10.91 23.36
N ARG A 300 1.88 -10.84 22.22
CA ARG A 300 3.20 -10.18 22.17
C ARG A 300 3.15 -8.72 22.55
N PHE A 301 2.12 -8.01 22.10
CA PHE A 301 1.89 -6.61 22.46
C PHE A 301 1.67 -6.45 23.97
N TYR A 302 0.89 -7.33 24.61
CA TYR A 302 0.68 -7.34 26.06
C TYR A 302 1.99 -7.59 26.82
N HIS A 303 2.85 -8.50 26.35
CA HIS A 303 4.19 -8.67 26.93
C HIS A 303 5.07 -7.43 26.77
N GLN A 304 4.95 -6.68 25.68
CA GLN A 304 5.68 -5.42 25.48
C GLN A 304 5.22 -4.31 26.43
N LEU A 305 3.93 -4.24 26.76
CA LEU A 305 3.43 -3.30 27.77
C LEU A 305 4.11 -3.53 29.12
N ASN A 306 4.28 -4.80 29.51
CA ASN A 306 5.02 -5.17 30.72
C ASN A 306 6.49 -4.72 30.66
N TYR A 307 7.17 -5.04 29.55
CA TYR A 307 8.57 -4.64 29.34
C TYR A 307 8.78 -3.13 29.45
N PHE A 308 7.78 -2.32 29.06
CA PHE A 308 7.85 -0.86 29.14
C PHE A 308 7.30 -0.27 30.45
N ASN A 309 6.94 -1.11 31.43
CA ASN A 309 6.34 -0.72 32.70
C ASN A 309 5.05 0.11 32.54
N LEU A 310 4.22 -0.25 31.55
CA LEU A 310 2.93 0.37 31.28
C LEU A 310 1.82 -0.46 31.92
N SER A 311 1.71 -0.36 33.24
CA SER A 311 0.79 -1.12 34.10
C SER A 311 0.14 -0.20 35.14
N PRO A 312 -1.15 -0.39 35.50
CA PRO A 312 -2.06 -1.39 34.93
C PRO A 312 -2.56 -0.99 33.54
N CYS A 313 -2.80 -1.97 32.67
CA CYS A 313 -3.44 -1.75 31.38
C CYS A 313 -4.82 -2.39 31.37
N HIS A 314 -5.87 -1.59 31.42
CA HIS A 314 -7.25 -2.06 31.26
C HIS A 314 -7.51 -2.37 29.79
N HIS A 315 -8.29 -3.41 29.52
CA HIS A 315 -8.68 -3.73 28.15
C HIS A 315 -10.12 -4.19 28.03
N TRP A 316 -10.73 -3.79 26.92
CA TRP A 316 -12.09 -4.14 26.52
C TRP A 316 -12.06 -4.75 25.13
N ARG A 317 -12.84 -5.80 24.90
CA ARG A 317 -13.02 -6.43 23.60
C ARG A 317 -14.27 -5.84 22.94
N ALA A 318 -14.15 -5.42 21.69
CA ALA A 318 -15.30 -5.09 20.82
C ALA A 318 -15.01 -5.66 19.43
N GLY A 319 -15.79 -6.67 19.03
CA GLY A 319 -15.54 -7.47 17.83
C GLY A 319 -14.12 -8.06 17.79
N ASN A 320 -13.36 -7.72 16.75
CA ASN A 320 -11.98 -8.22 16.55
C ASN A 320 -10.89 -7.30 17.14
N ARG A 321 -11.23 -6.13 17.68
CA ARG A 321 -10.28 -5.18 18.26
C ARG A 321 -10.40 -5.15 19.78
N ASP A 322 -9.33 -4.68 20.41
CA ASP A 322 -9.35 -4.38 21.85
C ASP A 322 -9.06 -2.90 22.06
N LEU A 323 -9.88 -2.23 22.87
CA LEU A 323 -9.54 -0.94 23.43
C LEU A 323 -8.60 -1.18 24.61
N ILE A 324 -7.52 -0.42 24.68
CA ILE A 324 -6.55 -0.45 25.77
C ILE A 324 -6.44 0.93 26.41
N LEU A 325 -6.38 0.95 27.75
CA LEU A 325 -6.24 2.16 28.55
C LEU A 325 -5.26 1.91 29.70
N VAL A 326 -4.16 2.67 29.71
CA VAL A 326 -3.22 2.73 30.84
C VAL A 326 -3.42 4.07 31.54
N PRO A 327 -4.06 4.14 32.72
CA PRO A 327 -4.49 5.38 33.36
C PRO A 327 -3.34 6.15 34.06
N LEU A 328 -2.12 6.00 33.55
CA LEU A 328 -0.93 6.72 34.00
C LEU A 328 -0.73 7.96 33.13
N ALA A 329 -0.62 9.13 33.78
CA ALA A 329 -0.34 10.41 33.16
C ALA A 329 1.16 10.50 32.80
N LEU A 330 1.51 10.02 31.62
CA LEU A 330 2.87 10.01 31.09
C LEU A 330 3.19 11.31 30.36
N GLN A 331 4.47 11.69 30.33
CA GLN A 331 4.91 12.81 29.50
C GLN A 331 4.73 12.49 28.01
N LYS A 332 4.30 13.47 27.22
CA LYS A 332 4.05 13.32 25.77
C LYS A 332 5.22 12.68 25.02
N LYS A 333 6.46 13.08 25.32
CA LYS A 333 7.68 12.51 24.72
C LYS A 333 7.83 11.02 25.03
N GLN A 334 7.49 10.60 26.25
CA GLN A 334 7.51 9.19 26.64
C GLN A 334 6.43 8.42 25.86
N ILE A 335 5.18 8.90 25.82
CA ILE A 335 4.09 8.26 25.08
C ILE A 335 4.43 8.11 23.60
N MET A 336 4.88 9.17 22.94
CA MET A 336 5.23 9.11 21.52
C MET A 336 6.31 8.07 21.24
N ARG A 337 7.32 7.94 22.13
CA ARG A 337 8.32 6.88 22.04
C ARG A 337 7.70 5.49 22.19
N ARG A 338 6.81 5.29 23.17
CA ARG A 338 6.13 4.01 23.42
C ARG A 338 5.19 3.61 22.29
N LEU A 339 4.38 4.52 21.76
CA LEU A 339 3.48 4.25 20.63
C LEU A 339 4.24 3.73 19.41
N LYS A 340 5.40 4.34 19.09
CA LYS A 340 6.27 3.90 18.00
C LYS A 340 6.84 2.49 18.25
N GLN A 341 7.29 2.22 19.47
CA GLN A 341 7.85 0.91 19.87
C GLN A 341 6.79 -0.21 19.87
N LEU A 342 5.56 0.12 20.29
CA LEU A 342 4.41 -0.79 20.35
C LEU A 342 3.76 -1.02 18.97
N GLY A 343 4.16 -0.26 17.94
CA GLY A 343 3.59 -0.38 16.60
C GLY A 343 2.18 0.21 16.45
N LEU A 344 1.79 1.13 17.34
CA LEU A 344 0.51 1.86 17.29
C LEU A 344 0.65 3.11 16.40
N ILE A 345 0.90 2.89 15.11
CA ILE A 345 1.31 3.93 14.15
C ILE A 345 0.21 4.98 13.91
N SER A 346 -1.07 4.58 13.87
CA SER A 346 -2.19 5.50 13.68
C SER A 346 -2.29 6.51 14.82
N VAL A 347 -2.23 6.02 16.06
CA VAL A 347 -2.25 6.83 17.28
C VAL A 347 -1.02 7.72 17.36
N TYR A 348 0.17 7.20 17.02
CA TYR A 348 1.39 8.01 16.93
C TYR A 348 1.24 9.19 15.97
N SER A 349 0.63 8.97 14.79
CA SER A 349 0.37 10.02 13.82
C SER A 349 -0.62 11.07 14.32
N GLN A 350 -1.66 10.67 15.06
CA GLN A 350 -2.57 11.63 15.72
C GLN A 350 -1.84 12.51 16.71
N TYR A 351 -1.00 11.94 17.57
CA TYR A 351 -0.17 12.68 18.52
C TYR A 351 0.78 13.69 17.85
N GLN A 352 1.35 13.34 16.69
CA GLN A 352 2.19 14.28 15.93
C GLN A 352 1.41 15.50 15.44
N ARG A 353 0.14 15.33 15.07
CA ARG A 353 -0.70 16.39 14.51
C ARG A 353 -1.42 17.22 15.57
N LEU A 354 -2.00 16.56 16.58
CA LEU A 354 -2.92 17.17 17.54
C LEU A 354 -2.32 17.30 18.96
N GLY A 355 -1.18 16.65 19.19
CA GLY A 355 -0.55 16.59 20.51
C GLY A 355 -1.11 15.54 21.46
N HIS A 356 -2.26 14.96 21.15
CA HIS A 356 -2.94 13.87 21.84
C HIS A 356 -3.65 12.97 20.80
N ALA A 357 -4.32 11.92 21.25
CA ALA A 357 -5.17 11.08 20.41
C ALA A 357 -6.61 11.10 20.90
N TRP A 358 -7.53 10.89 19.96
CA TRP A 358 -8.92 10.57 20.26
C TRP A 358 -9.14 9.09 19.99
N ALA A 359 -9.81 8.40 20.91
CA ALA A 359 -10.19 7.00 20.75
C ALA A 359 -11.69 6.84 20.98
N GLU A 360 -12.33 6.05 20.13
CA GLU A 360 -13.74 5.66 20.27
C GLU A 360 -13.91 4.86 21.56
N VAL A 361 -14.85 5.28 22.41
CA VAL A 361 -15.18 4.69 23.72
C VAL A 361 -16.67 4.35 23.84
N SER A 362 -17.38 4.32 22.72
CA SER A 362 -18.71 3.75 22.61
C SER A 362 -18.82 2.95 21.31
N PRO A 363 -19.79 2.03 21.21
CA PRO A 363 -20.17 1.46 19.92
C PRO A 363 -20.57 2.55 18.94
N ARG A 364 -20.30 2.31 17.66
CA ARG A 364 -20.79 3.16 16.58
C ARG A 364 -22.27 2.87 16.38
N LYS A 365 -23.07 3.92 16.34
CA LYS A 365 -24.48 3.85 15.94
C LYS A 365 -24.59 4.35 14.52
N TRP A 366 -25.13 3.51 13.66
CA TRP A 366 -25.26 3.76 12.24
C TRP A 366 -26.65 4.32 11.90
N GLU A 367 -26.78 5.02 10.78
CA GLU A 367 -28.02 5.69 10.39
C GLU A 367 -29.19 4.73 10.16
N ASP A 368 -28.91 3.51 9.71
CA ASP A 368 -29.91 2.47 9.49
C ASP A 368 -30.32 1.72 10.76
N GLY A 369 -29.81 2.13 11.92
CA GLY A 369 -30.10 1.53 13.21
C GLY A 369 -29.15 0.39 13.61
N PHE A 370 -28.20 0.00 12.75
CA PHE A 370 -27.14 -0.94 13.14
C PHE A 370 -26.27 -0.31 14.24
N THR A 371 -25.78 -1.14 15.16
CA THR A 371 -24.86 -0.71 16.23
C THR A 371 -23.72 -1.72 16.32
N ASP A 372 -22.48 -1.23 16.35
CA ASP A 372 -21.29 -2.08 16.55
C ASP A 372 -21.40 -2.87 17.87
N ASP A 373 -20.57 -3.92 18.01
CA ASP A 373 -20.48 -4.70 19.24
C ASP A 373 -20.21 -3.82 20.47
N ASP A 374 -20.89 -4.15 21.58
CA ASP A 374 -20.64 -3.56 22.89
C ASP A 374 -19.24 -3.88 23.42
N PHE A 375 -18.79 -3.05 24.37
CA PHE A 375 -17.46 -3.13 24.94
C PHE A 375 -17.48 -4.12 26.10
N GLU A 376 -16.89 -5.30 25.91
CA GLU A 376 -16.78 -6.31 26.96
C GLU A 376 -15.49 -6.10 27.75
N TYR A 377 -15.59 -5.73 29.04
CA TYR A 377 -14.41 -5.59 29.89
C TYR A 377 -13.74 -6.94 30.14
N LYS A 378 -12.49 -7.08 29.71
CA LYS A 378 -11.71 -8.32 29.85
C LYS A 378 -10.76 -8.32 31.04
N GLY A 379 -10.73 -7.23 31.82
CA GLY A 379 -9.90 -7.09 33.00
C GLY A 379 -8.60 -6.32 32.77
N VAL A 380 -7.66 -6.49 33.69
CA VAL A 380 -6.36 -5.82 33.68
C VAL A 380 -5.30 -6.74 33.06
N ILE A 381 -4.63 -6.26 32.03
CA ILE A 381 -3.45 -6.88 31.47
C ILE A 381 -2.26 -6.51 32.34
N ASN A 382 -1.61 -7.55 32.87
CA ASN A 382 -0.33 -7.46 33.54
C ASN A 382 -0.32 -6.47 34.73
N SER A 383 -0.81 -6.93 35.87
CA SER A 383 -0.80 -6.25 37.18
C SER A 383 0.59 -6.15 37.85
N GLY A 384 1.66 -6.04 37.06
CA GLY A 384 3.04 -6.32 37.47
C GLY A 384 3.48 -5.80 38.86
N LYS A 385 4.32 -6.59 39.54
CA LYS A 385 4.77 -6.49 40.95
C LYS A 385 5.53 -5.20 41.36
N LYS A 386 5.67 -4.18 40.49
CA LYS A 386 6.35 -2.91 40.81
C LYS A 386 5.48 -1.71 40.39
N PRO A 387 5.07 -0.84 41.30
CA PRO A 387 4.26 0.33 40.97
C PRO A 387 5.05 1.29 40.07
N SER A 388 4.39 1.82 39.04
CA SER A 388 4.93 2.94 38.26
C SER A 388 5.04 4.17 39.15
N LYS A 389 6.09 4.98 38.97
CA LYS A 389 6.24 6.27 39.67
C LYS A 389 5.46 7.41 39.00
N GLU A 390 4.83 7.14 37.86
CA GLU A 390 4.09 8.14 37.10
C GLU A 390 2.73 8.39 37.77
N PRO A 391 2.27 9.65 37.83
CA PRO A 391 1.00 9.98 38.46
C PRO A 391 -0.18 9.37 37.71
N TRP A 392 -1.26 9.10 38.42
CA TRP A 392 -2.51 8.62 37.85
C TRP A 392 -3.32 9.76 37.24
N SER A 393 -4.09 9.44 36.20
CA SER A 393 -4.99 10.38 35.58
C SER A 393 -6.41 10.17 36.06
N ASN A 394 -6.89 11.05 36.95
CA ASN A 394 -8.29 11.12 37.40
C ASN A 394 -9.33 11.01 36.28
N PRO A 395 -9.23 11.77 35.17
CA PRO A 395 -10.26 11.70 34.13
C PRO A 395 -10.29 10.33 33.45
N HIS A 396 -9.15 9.64 33.35
CA HIS A 396 -9.09 8.32 32.72
C HIS A 396 -9.38 7.18 33.70
N LEU A 397 -9.17 7.38 35.00
CA LEU A 397 -9.69 6.49 36.04
C LEU A 397 -11.22 6.49 36.02
N GLU A 398 -11.82 7.67 35.91
CA GLU A 398 -13.26 7.84 35.78
C GLU A 398 -13.78 7.21 34.47
N LEU A 399 -13.05 7.37 33.36
CA LEU A 399 -13.36 6.68 32.10
C LEU A 399 -13.31 5.15 32.23
N VAL A 400 -12.33 4.59 32.95
CA VAL A 400 -12.27 3.15 33.23
C VAL A 400 -13.53 2.69 33.95
N GLN A 401 -13.98 3.44 34.96
CA GLN A 401 -15.21 3.13 35.71
C GLN A 401 -16.46 3.20 34.82
N ARG A 402 -16.60 4.23 33.98
CA ARG A 402 -17.73 4.36 33.03
C ARG A 402 -17.79 3.20 32.03
N LEU A 403 -16.63 2.68 31.62
CA LEU A 403 -16.54 1.52 30.74
C LEU A 403 -16.69 0.19 31.49
N GLY A 404 -17.11 0.19 32.76
CA GLY A 404 -17.34 -1.02 33.55
C GLY A 404 -16.07 -1.69 34.07
N GLY A 405 -14.92 -0.99 34.04
CA GLY A 405 -13.68 -1.47 34.63
C GLY A 405 -13.51 -1.04 36.08
N THR A 406 -12.81 -1.86 36.87
CA THR A 406 -12.43 -1.53 38.25
C THR A 406 -10.93 -1.35 38.36
N VAL A 407 -10.49 -0.25 38.97
CA VAL A 407 -9.09 0.01 39.28
C VAL A 407 -8.84 -0.36 40.73
N GLN A 408 -7.97 -1.36 40.96
CA GLN A 408 -7.50 -1.72 42.29
C GLN A 408 -6.15 -1.06 42.54
N MET A 409 -6.02 -0.37 43.67
CA MET A 409 -4.76 0.22 44.13
C MET A 409 -4.48 -0.29 45.53
N ASP A 410 -3.29 -0.87 45.76
CA ASP A 410 -2.92 -1.46 47.05
C ASP A 410 -2.84 -0.40 48.17
N ASP A 411 -2.36 0.79 47.83
CA ASP A 411 -2.30 1.93 48.74
C ASP A 411 -2.59 3.24 47.97
N PRO A 412 -3.87 3.68 47.92
CA PRO A 412 -4.25 4.92 47.23
C PRO A 412 -3.61 6.18 47.82
N GLN A 413 -3.28 6.19 49.12
CA GLN A 413 -2.79 7.39 49.81
C GLN A 413 -1.34 7.74 49.44
N SER A 414 -0.55 6.75 49.02
CA SER A 414 0.82 6.97 48.51
C SER A 414 0.88 7.34 47.02
N GLN A 415 -0.25 7.39 46.31
CA GLN A 415 -0.29 7.69 44.88
C GLN A 415 -0.51 9.19 44.62
N THR A 416 0.02 9.67 43.49
CA THR A 416 -0.23 11.03 43.00
C THR A 416 -1.30 10.99 41.90
N PHE A 417 -2.29 11.87 41.98
CA PHE A 417 -3.37 11.98 41.02
C PHE A 417 -3.38 13.36 40.35
N ILE A 418 -3.69 13.41 39.05
CA ILE A 418 -3.67 14.66 38.28
C ILE A 418 -4.91 14.75 37.38
N GLY A 419 -5.39 15.99 37.24
CA GLY A 419 -6.50 16.38 36.39
C GLY A 419 -7.86 16.23 37.07
N PRO A 420 -8.94 16.73 36.42
CA PRO A 420 -10.29 16.67 36.95
C PRO A 420 -10.90 15.27 36.80
N ASN A 421 -11.96 14.95 37.56
CA ASN A 421 -12.68 13.67 37.48
C ASN A 421 -13.61 13.56 36.24
N VAL A 422 -13.28 14.23 35.14
CA VAL A 422 -14.08 14.23 33.91
C VAL A 422 -13.17 14.14 32.70
N CYS A 423 -13.30 13.06 31.92
CA CYS A 423 -12.59 12.93 30.66
C CYS A 423 -13.17 13.85 29.58
N SER A 424 -12.28 14.51 28.82
CA SER A 424 -12.70 15.27 27.64
C SER A 424 -13.22 14.33 26.57
N THR A 425 -14.52 14.40 26.30
CA THR A 425 -15.19 13.57 25.30
C THR A 425 -15.79 14.42 24.19
N ARG A 426 -15.99 13.82 23.01
CA ARG A 426 -16.66 14.46 21.86
C ARG A 426 -17.46 13.44 21.07
N ILE A 427 -18.43 13.91 20.31
CA ILE A 427 -19.15 13.08 19.34
C ILE A 427 -18.39 13.11 18.02
N SER A 428 -17.92 11.94 17.59
CA SER A 428 -17.35 11.71 16.26
C SER A 428 -18.48 11.33 15.31
N LYS A 429 -18.48 11.91 14.10
CA LYS A 429 -19.47 11.62 13.06
C LYS A 429 -18.75 11.36 11.75
N PHE A 430 -19.09 10.27 11.08
CA PHE A 430 -18.70 9.99 9.70
C PHE A 430 -19.93 10.14 8.82
N LYS A 431 -19.81 10.93 7.75
CA LYS A 431 -20.87 11.15 6.76
C LYS A 431 -20.56 10.40 5.48
#